data_AF-A0A414VE08-F1
#
_entry.id   AF-A0A414VE08-F1
#
_cell.length_a   1.000
_cell.length_b   1.000
_cell.length_c   1.000
_cell.angle_alpha   90.00
_cell.angle_beta   90.00
_cell.angle_gamma   90.00
#
_symmetry.space_group_name_H-M   'P 1'
#
loop_
_entity.id
_entity.type
_entity.pdbx_description
1 polymer ?
#
loop_
_entity_poly.entity_id
_entity_poly.type
_entity_poly.pdbx_seq_one_letter_code
_entity_poly.pdbx_strand_id
1 'polypeptide(L)'
;MSEATRARTHAPEVRQRAVEILQEGVGHRALAAELGIPQATARQWARAYAVGGADAVLNAGSHHRTYSYEVKLAVVKDRLENGLTVREAMIKHKIPSESSVKAWCRQYRESGESALVDKPRGRKPRVKKAE
;
A
#
# COMPACT_ATOMS: atom_id res chain seq x y z
N MET A 1 -24.26 5.23 25.44
CA MET A 1 -23.37 4.08 25.75
C MET A 1 -22.18 4.18 24.82
N SER A 2 -20.99 4.36 25.39
CA SER A 2 -19.71 4.48 24.70
C SER A 2 -19.15 3.11 24.38
N GLU A 3 -18.60 2.92 23.18
CA GLU A 3 -17.46 2.02 22.92
C GLU A 3 -16.81 2.47 21.61
N ALA A 4 -15.77 3.29 21.73
CA ALA A 4 -14.38 2.83 21.62
C ALA A 4 -13.98 2.54 20.18
N THR A 5 -13.16 3.45 19.64
CA THR A 5 -12.44 3.46 18.36
C THR A 5 -11.96 2.07 17.89
N ARG A 6 -12.86 1.26 17.30
CA ARG A 6 -12.48 0.01 16.64
C ARG A 6 -11.80 0.33 15.32
N ALA A 7 -10.67 -0.31 15.05
CA ALA A 7 -9.92 -0.14 13.82
C ALA A 7 -10.84 -0.22 12.59
N ARG A 8 -10.61 0.69 11.63
CA ARG A 8 -11.31 0.86 10.33
C ARG A 8 -11.09 -0.35 9.40
N THR A 9 -11.41 -1.55 9.86
CA THR A 9 -11.15 -2.81 9.18
C THR A 9 -12.49 -3.37 8.69
N HIS A 10 -12.67 -3.49 7.37
CA HIS A 10 -13.85 -4.12 6.80
C HIS A 10 -13.96 -5.58 7.26
N ALA A 11 -15.19 -6.03 7.53
CA ALA A 11 -15.50 -7.39 7.95
C ALA A 11 -14.98 -8.43 6.93
N PRO A 12 -14.54 -9.63 7.36
CA PRO A 12 -14.01 -10.66 6.48
C PRO A 12 -14.93 -11.00 5.30
N GLU A 13 -16.24 -11.01 5.52
CA GLU A 13 -17.26 -11.34 4.52
C GLU A 13 -17.28 -10.30 3.39
N VAL A 14 -17.10 -9.02 3.73
CA VAL A 14 -17.03 -7.92 2.74
C VAL A 14 -15.77 -8.07 1.88
N ARG A 15 -14.65 -8.52 2.47
CA ARG A 15 -13.41 -8.77 1.74
C ARG A 15 -13.53 -9.98 0.83
N GLN A 16 -14.18 -11.04 1.32
CA GLN A 16 -14.44 -12.25 0.53
C GLN A 16 -15.33 -11.93 -0.68
N ARG A 17 -16.43 -11.21 -0.47
CA ARG A 17 -17.29 -10.76 -1.58
C ARG A 17 -16.55 -9.88 -2.57
N ALA A 18 -15.63 -9.03 -2.10
CA ALA A 18 -14.80 -8.24 -3.01
C ALA A 18 -13.86 -9.09 -3.88
N VAL A 19 -13.34 -10.19 -3.36
CA VAL A 19 -12.51 -11.13 -4.12
C VAL A 19 -13.33 -11.78 -5.24
N GLU A 20 -14.55 -12.24 -4.94
CA GLU A 20 -15.45 -12.84 -5.93
C GLU A 20 -15.75 -11.87 -7.08
N ILE A 21 -16.16 -10.64 -6.74
CA ILE A 21 -16.45 -9.59 -7.73
C ILE A 21 -15.21 -9.28 -8.60
N LEU A 22 -14.02 -9.17 -7.98
CA LEU A 22 -12.79 -8.88 -8.72
C LEU A 22 -12.34 -10.04 -9.61
N GLN A 23 -12.62 -11.28 -9.21
CA GLN A 23 -12.34 -12.48 -9.99
C GLN A 23 -13.19 -12.53 -11.27
N GLU A 24 -14.41 -12.00 -11.24
CA GLU A 24 -15.28 -11.84 -12.40
C GLU A 24 -14.81 -10.73 -13.37
N GLY A 25 -13.71 -10.04 -13.05
CA GLY A 25 -13.15 -8.95 -13.87
C GLY A 25 -13.88 -7.62 -13.69
N VAL A 26 -14.74 -7.50 -12.68
CA VAL A 26 -15.53 -6.30 -12.41
C VAL A 26 -14.61 -5.14 -11.96
N GLY A 27 -14.84 -3.96 -12.54
CA GLY A 27 -14.10 -2.76 -12.21
C GLY A 27 -14.39 -2.21 -10.82
N HIS A 28 -13.42 -1.50 -10.24
CA HIS A 28 -13.50 -1.02 -8.85
C HIS A 28 -14.68 -0.06 -8.55
N ARG A 29 -15.26 0.60 -9.55
CA ARG A 29 -16.43 1.48 -9.36
C ARG A 29 -17.70 0.67 -9.09
N ALA A 30 -17.89 -0.42 -9.84
CA ALA A 30 -18.97 -1.36 -9.62
C ALA A 30 -18.79 -2.10 -8.29
N LEU A 31 -17.57 -2.56 -7.99
CA LEU A 31 -17.22 -3.11 -6.67
C LEU A 31 -17.62 -2.17 -5.51
N ALA A 32 -17.33 -0.88 -5.64
CA ALA A 32 -17.68 0.11 -4.61
C ALA A 32 -19.20 0.25 -4.43
N ALA A 33 -19.94 0.26 -5.52
CA ALA A 33 -21.40 0.37 -5.52
C ALA A 33 -22.06 -0.88 -4.92
N GLU A 34 -21.63 -2.07 -5.32
CA GLU A 34 -22.19 -3.34 -4.86
C GLU A 34 -21.95 -3.58 -3.36
N LEU A 35 -20.77 -3.21 -2.86
CA LEU A 35 -20.41 -3.42 -1.45
C LEU A 35 -20.71 -2.22 -0.54
N GLY A 36 -21.18 -1.10 -1.09
CA GLY A 36 -21.39 0.14 -0.33
C GLY A 36 -20.11 0.69 0.33
N ILE A 37 -18.93 0.43 -0.26
CA ILE A 37 -17.64 0.86 0.28
C ILE A 37 -17.11 2.12 -0.43
N PRO A 38 -16.24 2.92 0.20
CA PRO A 38 -15.62 4.06 -0.47
C PRO A 38 -14.88 3.66 -1.74
N GLN A 39 -15.05 4.43 -2.83
CA GLN A 39 -14.36 4.15 -4.10
C GLN A 39 -12.83 4.12 -3.98
N ALA A 40 -12.26 4.86 -3.04
CA ALA A 40 -10.83 4.80 -2.75
C ALA A 40 -10.41 3.42 -2.22
N THR A 41 -11.19 2.82 -1.33
CA THR A 41 -10.97 1.46 -0.81
C THR A 41 -11.13 0.43 -1.92
N ALA A 42 -12.21 0.50 -2.69
CA ALA A 42 -12.44 -0.42 -3.80
C ALA A 42 -11.31 -0.35 -4.84
N ARG A 43 -10.82 0.85 -5.17
CA ARG A 43 -9.66 1.04 -6.05
C ARG A 43 -8.39 0.43 -5.46
N GLN A 44 -8.17 0.58 -4.17
CA GLN A 44 -7.03 -0.03 -3.49
C GLN A 44 -7.12 -1.56 -3.53
N TRP A 45 -8.29 -2.15 -3.27
CA TRP A 45 -8.52 -3.59 -3.34
C TRP A 45 -8.30 -4.14 -4.75
N ALA A 46 -8.85 -3.49 -5.78
CA ALA A 46 -8.62 -3.89 -7.18
C ALA A 46 -7.14 -3.85 -7.59
N ARG A 47 -6.35 -2.94 -7.01
CA ARG A 47 -4.90 -2.88 -7.26
C ARG A 47 -4.14 -3.93 -6.47
N ALA A 48 -4.50 -4.14 -5.20
CA ALA A 48 -3.91 -5.19 -4.38
C ALA A 48 -4.16 -6.57 -5.01
N TYR A 49 -5.38 -6.82 -5.47
CA TYR A 49 -5.77 -8.04 -6.17
C TYR A 49 -4.93 -8.30 -7.42
N ALA A 50 -4.68 -7.26 -8.23
CA ALA A 50 -3.82 -7.41 -9.40
C ALA A 50 -2.36 -7.78 -9.08
N VAL A 51 -1.92 -7.54 -7.84
CA VAL A 51 -0.54 -7.81 -7.39
C VAL A 51 -0.42 -9.19 -6.74
N GLY A 52 -1.38 -9.55 -5.88
CA GLY A 52 -1.30 -10.73 -5.02
C GLY A 52 -2.62 -11.49 -4.87
N GLY A 53 -3.57 -11.30 -5.79
CA GLY A 53 -4.83 -12.05 -5.83
C GLY A 53 -5.69 -11.87 -4.59
N ALA A 54 -6.45 -12.92 -4.27
CA ALA A 54 -7.37 -12.95 -3.13
C ALA A 54 -6.68 -12.58 -1.81
N ASP A 55 -5.51 -13.16 -1.55
CA ASP A 55 -4.76 -12.94 -0.30
C ASP A 55 -4.45 -11.46 -0.04
N ALA A 56 -4.16 -10.70 -1.10
CA ALA A 56 -3.86 -9.28 -0.98
C ALA A 56 -5.07 -8.44 -0.56
N VAL A 57 -6.29 -8.89 -0.87
CA VAL A 57 -7.56 -8.24 -0.49
C VAL A 57 -8.00 -8.73 0.89
N LEU A 58 -7.98 -10.05 1.12
CA LEU A 58 -8.35 -10.66 2.40
C LEU A 58 -7.49 -10.14 3.55
N ASN A 59 -6.20 -9.93 3.30
CA ASN A 59 -5.24 -9.42 4.29
C ASN A 59 -4.97 -7.91 4.17
N ALA A 60 -5.79 -7.16 3.43
CA ALA A 60 -5.59 -5.73 3.26
C ALA A 60 -5.55 -5.00 4.62
N GLY A 61 -4.44 -4.33 4.92
CA GLY A 61 -4.26 -3.55 6.15
C GLY A 61 -4.03 -4.35 7.43
N SER A 62 -3.86 -5.67 7.37
CA SER A 62 -3.57 -6.48 8.58
C SER A 62 -2.16 -6.27 9.11
N HIS A 63 -1.18 -6.06 8.22
CA HIS A 63 0.22 -5.86 8.60
C HIS A 63 0.88 -4.73 7.79
N HIS A 64 1.75 -3.98 8.46
CA HIS A 64 2.63 -3.02 7.81
C HIS A 64 3.81 -3.77 7.18
N ARG A 65 3.77 -3.94 5.86
CA ARG A 65 4.91 -4.52 5.13
C ARG A 65 6.13 -3.61 5.22
N THR A 66 7.26 -4.18 5.58
CA THR A 66 8.58 -3.55 5.49
C THR A 66 9.22 -3.97 4.17
N TYR A 67 9.94 -3.05 3.55
CA TYR A 67 10.65 -3.28 2.29
C TYR A 67 12.09 -2.83 2.47
N SER A 68 13.05 -3.61 1.96
CA SER A 68 14.46 -3.23 2.00
C SER A 68 14.70 -1.97 1.17
N TYR A 69 15.83 -1.32 1.43
CA TYR A 69 16.29 -0.20 0.61
C TYR A 69 16.38 -0.61 -0.87
N GLU A 70 16.94 -1.80 -1.18
CA GLU A 70 17.10 -2.22 -2.58
C GLU A 70 15.76 -2.37 -3.28
N VAL A 71 14.74 -2.92 -2.61
CA VAL A 71 13.38 -3.05 -3.17
C VAL A 71 12.78 -1.68 -3.47
N LYS A 72 12.88 -0.73 -2.55
CA LYS A 72 12.37 0.63 -2.77
C LYS A 72 13.08 1.30 -3.93
N LEU A 73 14.41 1.16 -4.00
CA LEU A 73 15.22 1.75 -5.06
C LEU A 73 14.84 1.15 -6.43
N ALA A 74 14.72 -0.17 -6.52
CA ALA A 74 14.33 -0.85 -7.76
C ALA A 74 12.94 -0.39 -8.25
N VAL A 75 11.96 -0.28 -7.35
CA VAL A 75 10.61 0.24 -7.66
C VAL A 75 10.68 1.66 -8.23
N VAL A 76 11.49 2.51 -7.62
CA VAL A 76 11.60 3.92 -8.04
C VAL A 76 12.31 4.05 -9.37
N LYS A 77 13.43 3.34 -9.60
CA LYS A 77 14.13 3.34 -10.89
C LYS A 77 13.23 2.85 -12.01
N ASP A 78 12.50 1.77 -11.78
CA ASP A 78 11.52 1.29 -12.76
C ASP A 78 10.43 2.32 -13.08
N ARG A 79 9.94 3.02 -12.05
CA ARG A 79 8.89 4.02 -12.21
C ARG A 79 9.38 5.30 -12.89
N LEU A 80 10.59 5.77 -12.57
CA LEU A 80 11.07 7.09 -12.98
C LEU A 80 11.97 7.04 -14.21
N GLU A 81 12.75 5.99 -14.38
CA GLU A 81 13.76 5.86 -15.44
C GLU A 81 13.26 4.90 -16.53
N ASN A 82 12.69 3.74 -16.16
CA ASN A 82 12.20 2.75 -17.13
C ASN A 82 10.75 2.99 -17.60
N GLY A 83 10.13 4.09 -17.16
CA GLY A 83 8.81 4.53 -17.66
C GLY A 83 7.61 3.68 -17.22
N LEU A 84 7.76 2.75 -16.27
CA LEU A 84 6.65 1.93 -15.81
C LEU A 84 5.56 2.81 -15.20
N THR A 85 4.30 2.45 -15.39
CA THR A 85 3.19 3.04 -14.62
C THR A 85 3.28 2.61 -13.16
N VAL A 86 2.55 3.32 -12.28
CA VAL A 86 2.48 2.93 -10.86
C VAL A 86 1.94 1.50 -10.71
N ARG A 87 0.96 1.10 -11.53
CA ARG A 87 0.38 -0.24 -11.48
C ARG A 87 1.36 -1.31 -11.94
N GLU A 88 2.12 -1.06 -13.00
CA GLU A 88 3.13 -2.01 -13.47
C GLU A 88 4.25 -2.20 -12.44
N ALA A 89 4.75 -1.10 -11.84
CA ALA A 89 5.73 -1.18 -10.77
C ALA A 89 5.21 -1.96 -9.55
N MET A 90 3.94 -1.76 -9.17
CA MET A 90 3.30 -2.54 -8.11
C MET A 90 3.28 -4.04 -8.42
N ILE A 91 2.91 -4.42 -9.65
CA ILE A 91 2.81 -5.82 -10.08
C ILE A 91 4.21 -6.46 -10.16
N LYS A 92 5.17 -5.77 -10.79
CA LYS A 92 6.54 -6.25 -10.97
C LYS A 92 7.23 -6.53 -9.64
N HIS A 93 7.08 -5.62 -8.67
CA HIS A 93 7.76 -5.69 -7.37
C HIS A 93 6.90 -6.25 -6.24
N LYS A 94 5.72 -6.80 -6.55
CA LYS A 94 4.79 -7.38 -5.56
C LYS A 94 4.42 -6.42 -4.42
N ILE A 95 4.22 -5.14 -4.75
CA ILE A 95 3.84 -4.07 -3.82
C ILE A 95 2.33 -3.81 -3.92
N PRO A 96 1.49 -4.33 -3.01
CA PRO A 96 0.03 -4.15 -3.09
C PRO A 96 -0.44 -2.73 -2.76
N SER A 97 0.44 -1.86 -2.28
CA SER A 97 0.13 -0.49 -1.85
C SER A 97 0.56 0.55 -2.89
N GLU A 98 -0.41 1.18 -3.55
CA GLU A 98 -0.18 2.32 -4.45
C GLU A 98 0.53 3.47 -3.71
N SER A 99 0.08 3.75 -2.48
CA SER A 99 0.61 4.85 -1.67
C SER A 99 2.09 4.67 -1.35
N SER A 100 2.54 3.44 -1.15
CA SER A 100 3.96 3.13 -0.92
C SER A 100 4.81 3.50 -2.13
N VAL A 101 4.41 3.05 -3.33
CA VAL A 101 5.12 3.37 -4.58
C VAL A 101 5.18 4.88 -4.81
N LYS A 102 4.05 5.58 -4.65
CA LYS A 102 3.99 7.04 -4.79
C LYS A 102 4.86 7.78 -3.78
N ALA A 103 4.85 7.33 -2.52
CA ALA A 103 5.65 7.94 -1.47
C ALA A 103 7.16 7.81 -1.76
N TRP A 104 7.64 6.64 -2.17
CA TRP A 104 9.05 6.45 -2.51
C TRP A 104 9.47 7.28 -3.73
N CYS A 105 8.63 7.33 -4.77
CA CYS A 105 8.91 8.16 -5.94
C CYS A 105 8.99 9.65 -5.57
N ARG A 106 8.14 10.11 -4.65
CA ARG A 106 8.19 11.48 -4.13
C ARG A 106 9.48 11.74 -3.35
N GLN A 107 9.81 10.87 -2.40
CA GLN A 107 11.03 10.98 -1.59
C GLN A 107 12.29 11.02 -2.46
N TYR A 108 12.35 10.17 -3.49
CA TYR A 108 13.47 10.14 -4.42
C TYR A 108 13.59 11.42 -5.24
N ARG A 109 12.48 11.97 -5.75
CA ARG A 109 12.53 13.25 -6.48
C ARG A 109 12.97 14.42 -5.61
N GLU A 110 12.60 14.40 -4.32
CA GLU A 110 12.92 15.49 -3.38
C GLU A 110 14.35 15.41 -2.83
N SER A 111 14.92 14.21 -2.67
CA SER A 111 16.19 14.03 -1.91
C SER A 111 17.07 12.86 -2.40
N GLY A 112 16.79 12.33 -3.58
CA GLY A 112 17.54 11.26 -4.21
C GLY A 112 17.46 9.92 -3.48
N GLU A 113 18.41 9.04 -3.79
CA GLU A 113 18.51 7.67 -3.28
C GLU A 113 18.51 7.59 -1.74
N SER A 114 19.26 8.48 -1.08
CA SER A 114 19.40 8.51 0.38
C SER A 114 18.07 8.62 1.16
N ALA A 115 17.02 9.15 0.51
CA ALA A 115 15.71 9.34 1.11
C ALA A 115 14.92 8.03 1.32
N LEU A 116 15.32 6.95 0.63
CA LEU A 116 14.67 5.65 0.69
C LEU A 116 15.14 4.78 1.87
N VAL A 117 16.26 5.17 2.50
CA VAL A 117 16.77 4.52 3.70
C VAL A 117 15.78 4.73 4.85
N ASP A 118 15.39 3.65 5.51
CA ASP A 118 14.50 3.74 6.67
C ASP A 118 15.17 4.53 7.78
N LYS A 119 14.57 5.68 8.12
CA LYS A 119 14.99 6.44 9.30
C LYS A 119 14.56 5.67 10.55
N PRO A 120 15.41 5.59 11.60
CA PRO A 120 15.04 4.96 12.85
C PRO A 120 13.70 5.53 13.36
N ARG A 121 12.69 4.67 13.51
CA ARG A 121 11.38 5.05 14.05
C ARG A 121 11.50 5.14 15.57
N GLY A 122 11.35 6.33 16.13
CA GLY A 122 11.34 6.54 17.59
C GLY A 122 11.83 7.91 18.02
N ARG A 123 11.68 8.21 19.31
CA ARG A 123 12.24 9.42 19.94
C ARG A 123 13.76 9.34 19.87
N LYS A 124 14.42 10.35 19.28
CA LYS A 124 15.90 10.45 19.31
C LYS A 124 16.37 10.34 20.78
N PRO A 125 17.45 9.59 21.08
CA PRO A 125 17.98 9.54 22.43
C PRO A 125 18.23 10.96 22.95
N ARG A 126 17.82 11.28 24.18
CA ARG A 126 18.26 12.51 24.86
C ARG A 126 19.75 12.36 25.08
N VAL A 127 20.56 13.01 24.25
CA VAL A 127 21.98 13.22 24.54
C VAL A 127 22.05 13.96 25.87
N LYS A 128 22.56 13.31 26.92
CA LYS A 128 22.97 14.02 28.13
C LYS A 128 24.21 14.82 27.72
N LYS A 129 24.15 16.15 27.83
CA LYS A 129 25.37 16.96 27.74
C LYS A 129 26.30 16.45 28.86
N ALA A 130 27.46 15.92 28.48
CA ALA A 130 28.55 15.75 29.41
C ALA A 130 29.11 17.15 29.68
N GLU A 131 29.21 17.47 30.97
CA GLU A 131 29.90 18.64 31.53
C GLU A 131 31.42 18.46 31.37
#